data_AF-A0A3R7P5H8-F1
#
_entry.id   AF-A0A3R7P5H8-F1
#
_cell.length_a   1.000
_cell.length_b   1.000
_cell.length_c   1.000
_cell.angle_alpha   90.00
_cell.angle_beta   90.00
_cell.angle_gamma   90.00
#
_symmetry.space_group_name_H-M   'P 1'
#
loop_
_entity.id
_entity.type
_entity.pdbx_description
1 polymer ?
#
loop_
_entity_poly.entity_id
_entity_poly.type
_entity_poly.pdbx_seq_one_letter_code
_entity_poly.pdbx_strand_id
1 'polypeptide(L)' 'MQEWTDEFITNAQHELLSLVQDWKYDYGTDDRDCAAMLLWMVLRLHPEADIDASLLNPHGFEGKNHAL' A
#
# COMPACT_ATOMS: atom_id res chain seq x y z
N MET A 1 22.41 -0.34 4.80
CA MET A 1 21.03 -0.14 5.26
C MET A 1 20.86 1.37 5.31
N GLN A 2 20.10 1.97 4.38
CA GLN A 2 19.77 3.40 4.49
C GLN A 2 18.96 3.57 5.78
N GLU A 3 19.28 4.60 6.57
CA GLU A 3 18.45 4.93 7.73
C GLU A 3 17.05 5.31 7.25
N TRP A 4 16.04 4.79 7.92
CA TRP A 4 14.64 5.14 7.70
C TRP A 4 14.38 6.56 8.22
N THR A 5 14.94 7.55 7.53
CA THR A 5 14.76 8.97 7.86
C THR A 5 13.45 9.47 7.26
N ASP A 6 12.88 10.54 7.83
CA ASP A 6 11.67 11.17 7.29
C ASP A 6 11.85 11.60 5.82
N GLU A 7 13.05 12.02 5.43
CA GLU A 7 13.41 12.35 4.06
C GLU A 7 13.34 11.13 3.13
N PHE A 8 13.88 9.98 3.57
CA PHE A 8 13.80 8.73 2.84
C PHE A 8 12.34 8.27 2.66
N ILE A 9 11.54 8.33 3.73
CA ILE A 9 10.11 7.96 3.70
C ILE A 9 9.36 8.86 2.72
N THR A 10 9.59 10.18 2.78
CA THR A 10 8.92 11.14 1.90
C THR A 10 9.27 10.91 0.43
N ASN A 11 10.55 10.68 0.11
CA ASN A 11 10.96 10.38 -1.27
C ASN A 11 10.37 9.06 -1.77
N ALA A 12 10.41 8.01 -0.94
CA ALA A 12 9.84 6.71 -1.31
C ALA A 12 8.31 6.81 -1.57
N GLN A 13 7.60 7.61 -0.78
CA GLN A 13 6.17 7.88 -1.01
C GLN A 13 5.93 8.62 -2.31
N HIS A 14 6.73 9.63 -2.64
CA HIS A 14 6.63 10.33 -3.91
C HIS A 14 6.87 9.41 -5.11
N GLU A 15 7.92 8.59 -5.08
CA GLU A 15 8.21 7.63 -6.16
C GLU A 15 7.09 6.62 -6.36
N LEU A 16 6.52 6.10 -5.26
CA LEU A 16 5.36 5.20 -5.31
C LEU A 16 4.12 5.89 -5.92
N LEU A 17 3.84 7.13 -5.53
CA LEU A 17 2.71 7.88 -6.07
C LEU A 17 2.87 8.17 -7.56
N SER A 18 4.08 8.52 -8.02
CA SER A 18 4.36 8.70 -9.44
C SER A 18 4.15 7.41 -10.23
N LEU A 19 4.62 6.27 -9.71
CA LEU A 19 4.44 4.98 -10.37
C LEU A 19 2.95 4.58 -10.48
N VAL A 20 2.14 4.86 -9.45
CA VAL A 20 0.68 4.67 -9.51
C VAL A 20 0.04 5.62 -10.54
N GLN A 21 0.46 6.88 -10.60
CA GLN A 21 -0.07 7.84 -11.58
C GLN A 21 0.23 7.40 -13.02
N ASP A 22 1.44 6.92 -13.30
CA ASP A 22 1.82 6.43 -14.62
C ASP A 22 0.97 5.21 -15.02
N TRP A 23 0.75 4.26 -14.11
CA TRP A 23 -0.13 3.11 -14.38
C TRP A 23 -1.59 3.49 -14.59
N LYS A 24 -2.10 4.47 -13.86
CA LYS A 24 -3.45 4.98 -14.10
C LYS A 24 -3.57 5.64 -15.46
N TYR A 25 -2.54 6.40 -15.87
CA TYR A 25 -2.49 7.03 -17.18
C TYR A 25 -2.44 6.01 -18.31
N ASP A 26 -1.58 4.99 -18.18
CA ASP A 26 -1.34 3.99 -19.22
C ASP A 26 -2.47 2.96 -19.35
N TYR A 27 -3.08 2.55 -18.23
CA TYR A 27 -4.04 1.44 -18.19
C TYR A 27 -5.47 1.84 -17.82
N GLY A 28 -5.72 3.10 -17.45
CA GLY A 28 -7.05 3.58 -17.06
C GLY A 28 -7.61 2.92 -15.81
N THR A 29 -6.73 2.37 -14.95
CA THR A 29 -7.09 1.60 -13.75
C THR A 29 -7.45 2.52 -12.58
N ASP A 30 -8.27 2.03 -11.64
CA ASP A 30 -8.58 2.77 -10.43
C ASP A 30 -7.50 2.57 -9.33
N ASP A 31 -7.56 3.34 -8.24
CA ASP A 31 -6.60 3.22 -7.12
C ASP A 31 -6.58 1.82 -6.50
N ARG A 32 -7.71 1.13 -6.50
CA ARG A 32 -7.86 -0.19 -5.89
C ARG A 32 -7.14 -1.24 -6.72
N ASP A 33 -7.27 -1.17 -8.03
CA ASP A 33 -6.59 -2.03 -8.98
C ASP A 33 -5.08 -1.80 -8.94
N CYS A 34 -4.64 -0.55 -8.85
CA CYS A 34 -3.22 -0.20 -8.66
C CYS A 34 -2.65 -0.76 -7.35
N ALA A 35 -3.37 -0.62 -6.23
CA ALA A 35 -2.96 -1.17 -4.95
C ALA A 35 -2.89 -2.71 -4.98
N ALA A 36 -3.84 -3.37 -5.64
CA ALA A 36 -3.82 -4.82 -5.82
C ALA A 36 -2.61 -5.27 -6.66
N MET A 37 -2.23 -4.52 -7.69
CA MET A 37 -1.07 -4.82 -8.53
C MET A 37 0.26 -4.65 -7.79
N LEU A 38 0.40 -3.59 -6.98
CA LEU A 38 1.55 -3.41 -6.10
C LEU A 38 1.67 -4.55 -5.09
N LEU A 39 0.54 -4.93 -4.46
CA LEU A 39 0.50 -6.06 -3.53
C LEU A 39 0.91 -7.37 -4.21
N TRP A 40 0.40 -7.61 -5.42
CA TRP A 40 0.77 -8.78 -6.22
C TRP A 40 2.26 -8.80 -6.57
N MET A 41 2.86 -7.65 -6.90
CA MET A 41 4.30 -7.55 -7.16
C MET A 41 5.12 -7.88 -5.91
N VAL A 42 4.72 -7.37 -4.74
CA VAL A 42 5.40 -7.68 -3.46
C VAL A 42 5.37 -9.17 -3.18
N LEU A 43 4.21 -9.82 -3.27
CA LEU A 43 4.06 -11.26 -3.04
C LEU A 43 4.84 -12.10 -4.06
N ARG A 44 5.02 -11.61 -5.29
CA ARG A 44 5.79 -12.31 -6.33
C ARG A 44 7.29 -12.21 -6.11
N LEU A 45 7.78 -11.08 -5.61
CA LEU A 45 9.20 -10.83 -5.34
C LEU A 45 9.64 -11.40 -3.99
N HIS A 46 8.74 -11.37 -3.00
CA HIS A 46 8.96 -11.87 -1.65
C HIS A 46 7.78 -12.78 -1.23
N PRO A 47 7.79 -14.06 -1.64
CA PRO A 47 6.72 -15.01 -1.35
C PRO A 47 6.44 -15.20 0.14
N GLU A 48 7.46 -15.00 0.97
CA GLU A 48 7.43 -15.06 2.43
C GLU A 48 7.08 -13.73 3.12
N ALA A 49 6.75 -12.69 2.36
CA ALA A 49 6.36 -11.40 2.92
C ALA A 49 5.10 -11.56 3.79
N ASP A 50 5.25 -11.32 5.10
CA ASP A 50 4.14 -11.22 6.02
C ASP A 50 3.58 -9.80 5.97
N ILE A 51 2.49 -9.63 5.23
CA ILE A 51 1.82 -8.34 5.07
C ILE A 51 0.70 -8.29 6.09
N ASP A 52 0.85 -7.44 7.09
CA ASP A 52 -0.18 -7.24 8.10
C ASP A 52 -1.49 -6.78 7.42
N ALA A 53 -2.49 -7.67 7.45
CA ALA A 53 -3.79 -7.43 6.86
C ALA A 53 -4.52 -6.23 7.50
N SER A 54 -4.08 -5.77 8.68
CA SER A 54 -4.59 -4.55 9.31
C SER A 54 -4.30 -3.29 8.47
N LEU A 55 -3.22 -3.29 7.68
CA LEU A 55 -2.83 -2.20 6.79
C LEU A 55 -3.74 -2.06 5.57
N LEU A 56 -4.54 -3.10 5.27
CA LEU A 56 -5.49 -3.10 4.15
C LEU A 56 -6.86 -2.49 4.54
N ASN A 57 -7.07 -2.10 5.80
CA ASN A 57 -8.36 -1.62 6.30
C ASN A 57 -8.24 -0.33 7.14
N PRO A 58 -8.14 0.85 6.51
CA PRO A 58 -7.89 2.13 7.21
C PRO A 58 -9.05 2.63 8.12
N HIS A 59 -10.21 1.96 8.14
CA HIS A 59 -11.39 2.35 8.94
C HIS A 59 -11.81 1.35 10.03
N GLY A 60 -10.99 0.33 10.34
CA GLY A 60 -11.42 -0.84 11.13
C GLY A 60 -11.39 -0.74 12.66
N PHE A 61 -11.32 0.45 13.28
CA PHE A 61 -11.29 0.59 14.75
C PHE A 61 -12.10 1.77 15.29
N GLU A 62 -13.32 2.00 14.79
CA GLU A 62 -14.34 2.66 15.62
C GLU A 62 -15.18 1.58 16.31
N GLY A 63 -14.82 1.31 17.56
CA GLY A 63 -15.48 0.34 18.40
C GLY A 63 -16.94 0.71 18.64
N LYS A 64 -17.83 -0.27 18.49
CA LYS A 64 -19.01 -0.39 19.35
C LYS A 64 -19.12 -1.82 19.83
N ASN A 65 -18.52 -2.04 21.01
CA ASN A 65 -19.10 -2.96 21.98
C ASN A 65 -20.56 -2.53 22.19
N HIS A 66 -21.52 -3.29 21.66
CA HIS A 66 -22.80 -3.45 22.30
C HIS A 66 -23.08 -4.94 22.40
N ALA A 67 -22.75 -5.45 23.58
CA ALA A 67 -23.36 -6.63 24.12
C ALA A 67 -24.86 -6.37 24.36
N LEU A 68 -25.62 -7.47 24.23
CA LEU A 68 -27.06 -7.69 24.42
C LEU A 68 -27.93 -7.44 23.18
#